data_AF-A0A2W6CPP0-F1
#
_entry.id   AF-A0A2W6CPP0-F1
#
_cell.length_a   1.000
_cell.length_b   1.000
_cell.length_c   1.000
_cell.angle_alpha   90.00
_cell.angle_beta   90.00
_cell.angle_gamma   90.00
#
_symmetry.space_group_name_H-M   'P 1'
#
loop_
_entity.id
_entity.type
_entity.pdbx_description
1 polymer ?
#
loop_
_entity_poly.entity_id
_entity_poly.type
_entity_poly.pdbx_seq_one_letter_code
_entity_poly.pdbx_strand_id
1 'polypeptide(L)'
;MGECAIDPVHTDQDLQCYGEKTRACLDALARMLSAGCFSAGPEQMGLEVELNLIDENIDPAMANQTVLEHMDDSAFQAELGQHMIELNVAPRPLAGDEALELERELRG
;
A
#
# COMPACT_ATOMS: atom_id res chain seq x y z
N MET A 1 1.13 0.86 -6.93
CA MET A 1 0.06 1.65 -6.30
C MET A 1 0.54 3.08 -6.30
N GLY A 2 -0.21 3.99 -6.90
CA GLY A 2 -0.88 5.04 -6.13
C GLY A 2 -0.03 6.32 -6.16
N GLU A 3 0.22 6.86 -7.35
CA GLU A 3 0.67 8.25 -7.48
C GLU A 3 -0.34 9.11 -6.70
N CYS A 4 0.12 10.00 -5.81
CA CYS A 4 -0.76 10.87 -5.01
C CYS A 4 -1.41 11.92 -5.93
N ALA A 5 -2.22 11.46 -6.88
CA ALA A 5 -3.04 12.25 -7.76
C ALA A 5 -4.14 12.85 -6.88
N ILE A 6 -4.05 14.15 -6.66
CA ILE A 6 -5.15 14.92 -6.08
C ILE A 6 -6.30 14.83 -7.08
N ASP A 7 -7.23 13.91 -6.82
CA ASP A 7 -8.35 13.56 -7.70
C ASP A 7 -9.31 14.75 -7.92
N PRO A 8 -10.06 14.76 -9.05
CA PRO A 8 -11.07 15.78 -9.33
C PRO A 8 -12.18 15.75 -8.29
N VAL A 9 -12.74 16.93 -7.97
CA VAL A 9 -13.90 17.05 -7.07
C VAL A 9 -15.06 16.20 -7.62
N HIS A 10 -15.42 15.14 -6.88
CA HIS A 10 -16.52 14.25 -7.21
C HIS A 10 -17.86 14.84 -6.77
N THR A 11 -18.90 14.61 -7.57
CA THR A 11 -20.29 14.97 -7.22
C THR A 11 -20.96 13.89 -6.38
N ASP A 12 -22.05 14.22 -5.70
CA ASP A 12 -22.88 13.24 -4.98
C ASP A 12 -23.37 12.10 -5.91
N GLN A 13 -23.66 12.43 -7.17
CA GLN A 13 -24.07 11.45 -8.17
C GLN A 13 -22.92 10.49 -8.53
N ASP A 14 -21.68 10.98 -8.62
CA ASP A 14 -20.50 10.15 -8.85
C ASP A 14 -20.28 9.18 -7.69
N LEU A 15 -20.41 9.67 -6.44
CA LEU A 15 -20.29 8.84 -5.23
C LEU A 15 -21.39 7.77 -5.15
N GLN A 16 -22.62 8.11 -5.54
CA GLN A 16 -23.71 7.13 -5.62
C GLN A 16 -23.41 6.03 -6.63
N CYS A 17 -22.99 6.41 -7.85
CA CYS A 17 -22.62 5.47 -8.91
C CYS A 17 -21.44 4.58 -8.51
N TYR A 18 -20.43 5.15 -7.85
CA TYR A 18 -19.31 4.40 -7.27
C TYR A 18 -19.80 3.37 -6.25
N GLY A 19 -20.67 3.77 -5.32
CA GLY A 19 -21.23 2.87 -4.32
C GLY A 19 -22.02 1.70 -4.93
N GLU A 20 -22.78 1.95 -6.00
CA GLU A 20 -23.49 0.90 -6.74
C GLU A 20 -22.55 -0.09 -7.43
N LYS A 21 -21.50 0.40 -8.09
CA LYS A 21 -20.48 -0.45 -8.73
C LYS A 21 -19.71 -1.27 -7.71
N THR A 22 -19.27 -0.65 -6.62
CA THR A 22 -18.57 -1.33 -5.53
C THR A 22 -19.40 -2.48 -4.97
N ARG A 23 -20.71 -2.26 -4.74
CA ARG A 23 -21.62 -3.31 -4.29
C ARG A 23 -21.74 -4.46 -5.30
N ALA A 24 -21.87 -4.14 -6.59
CA ALA A 24 -21.92 -5.16 -7.64
C ALA A 24 -20.62 -5.99 -7.72
N CYS A 25 -19.46 -5.36 -7.55
CA CYS A 25 -18.17 -6.06 -7.47
C CYS A 25 -18.09 -6.97 -6.25
N LEU A 26 -18.55 -6.51 -5.09
CA LEU A 26 -18.59 -7.33 -3.87
C LEU A 26 -19.53 -8.52 -4.01
N ASP A 27 -20.69 -8.36 -4.65
CA ASP A 27 -21.61 -9.46 -4.95
C ASP A 27 -20.98 -10.50 -5.88
N ALA A 28 -20.23 -10.06 -6.90
CA ALA A 28 -19.49 -10.95 -7.79
C ALA A 28 -18.38 -11.70 -7.03
N LEU A 29 -17.61 -11.00 -6.20
CA LEU A 29 -16.56 -11.61 -5.38
C LEU A 29 -17.13 -12.65 -4.41
N ALA A 30 -18.24 -12.35 -3.73
CA ALA A 30 -18.91 -13.28 -2.84
C ALA A 30 -19.37 -14.56 -3.56
N ARG A 31 -19.87 -14.43 -4.79
CA ARG A 31 -20.23 -15.59 -5.64
C ARG A 31 -19.00 -16.41 -6.02
N MET A 32 -17.90 -15.76 -6.40
CA MET A 32 -16.65 -16.46 -6.74
C MET A 32 -16.05 -17.21 -5.54
N LEU A 33 -16.08 -16.60 -4.35
CA LEU A 33 -15.62 -17.24 -3.11
C LEU A 33 -16.47 -18.47 -2.76
N SER A 34 -17.80 -18.33 -2.78
CA SER A 34 -18.72 -19.44 -2.47
C SER A 34 -18.71 -20.56 -3.51
N ALA A 35 -18.42 -20.25 -4.77
CA ALA A 35 -18.28 -21.23 -5.84
C ALA A 35 -16.88 -21.87 -5.92
N GLY A 36 -15.95 -21.50 -5.02
CA GLY A 36 -14.58 -22.04 -5.02
C GLY A 36 -13.80 -21.71 -6.29
N CYS A 37 -14.07 -20.55 -6.91
CA CYS A 37 -13.45 -20.16 -8.17
C CYS A 37 -11.96 -19.75 -8.05
N PHE A 38 -11.40 -19.72 -6.83
CA PHE A 38 -10.01 -19.34 -6.58
C PHE A 38 -9.15 -20.58 -6.36
N SER A 39 -8.02 -20.65 -7.06
CA SER A 39 -6.99 -21.66 -6.81
C SER A 39 -6.15 -21.27 -5.60
N ALA A 40 -5.83 -22.23 -4.74
CA ALA A 40 -4.78 -22.08 -3.75
C ALA A 40 -3.43 -22.14 -4.48
N GLY A 41 -2.95 -20.98 -4.94
CA GLY A 41 -1.57 -20.83 -5.40
C GLY A 41 -0.58 -21.04 -4.24
N PRO A 42 0.74 -20.98 -4.49
CA PRO A 42 1.72 -20.96 -3.41
C PRO A 42 1.43 -19.80 -2.45
N GLU A 43 1.61 -20.01 -1.15
CA GLU A 43 1.46 -18.95 -0.15
C GLU A 43 2.43 -17.80 -0.47
N GLN A 44 1.94 -16.58 -0.39
CA GLN A 44 2.71 -15.36 -0.63
C GLN A 44 2.66 -14.49 0.61
N MET A 45 3.69 -13.68 0.80
CA MET A 45 3.81 -12.65 1.81
C MET A 45 3.97 -11.30 1.12
N GLY A 46 3.22 -10.31 1.59
CA GLY A 46 3.50 -8.89 1.39
C GLY A 46 3.89 -8.26 2.73
N LEU A 47 4.69 -7.21 2.70
CA LEU A 47 5.07 -6.44 3.88
C LEU A 47 5.05 -4.95 3.54
N GLU A 48 4.40 -4.18 4.41
CA GLU A 48 4.37 -2.72 4.38
C GLU A 48 4.98 -2.22 5.69
N VAL A 49 5.85 -1.20 5.60
CA VAL A 49 6.46 -0.55 6.77
C VAL A 49 6.22 0.95 6.69
N GLU A 50 5.50 1.49 7.66
CA GLU A 50 5.26 2.92 7.79
C GLU A 50 6.33 3.57 8.69
N LEU A 51 6.87 4.70 8.23
CA LEU A 51 7.90 5.45 8.93
C LEU A 51 7.43 6.89 9.15
N ASN A 52 7.74 7.41 10.34
CA ASN A 52 7.50 8.81 10.68
C ASN A 52 8.79 9.61 10.57
N LEU A 53 8.76 10.68 9.78
CA LEU A 53 9.82 11.65 9.68
C LEU A 53 9.75 12.60 10.87
N ILE A 54 10.87 12.77 11.55
CA ILE A 54 11.02 13.66 12.69
C ILE A 54 12.18 14.63 12.45
N ASP A 55 12.07 15.82 13.00
CA ASP A 55 13.16 16.80 12.99
C ASP A 55 14.10 16.65 14.21
N GLU A 56 15.07 17.56 14.33
CA GLU A 56 16.04 17.59 15.43
C GLU A 56 15.41 17.83 16.82
N ASN A 57 14.18 18.34 16.88
CA ASN A 57 13.43 18.56 18.10
C ASN A 57 12.48 17.40 18.43
N ILE A 58 12.47 16.32 17.62
CA ILE A 58 11.55 15.18 17.73
C ILE A 58 10.10 15.57 17.37
N ASP A 59 9.93 16.67 16.63
CA ASP A 59 8.62 17.05 16.07
C ASP A 59 8.40 16.39 14.70
N PRO A 60 7.14 16.11 14.29
CA PRO A 60 6.86 15.57 12.97
C PRO A 60 7.33 16.51 11.86
N ALA A 61 8.19 16.01 10.98
CA ALA A 61 8.72 16.78 9.86
C ALA A 61 7.83 16.60 8.62
N MET A 62 7.15 17.67 8.18
CA MET A 62 6.28 17.66 6.99
C MET A 62 7.09 17.68 5.68
N ALA A 63 7.95 16.69 5.51
CA ALA A 63 8.98 16.63 4.48
C ALA A 63 8.96 15.33 3.67
N ASN A 64 7.87 14.56 3.69
CA ASN A 64 7.79 13.26 2.99
C ASN A 64 8.15 13.37 1.50
N GLN A 65 7.59 14.34 0.79
CA GLN A 65 7.85 14.56 -0.62
C GLN A 65 9.32 14.88 -0.88
N THR A 66 9.92 15.76 -0.07
CA THR A 66 11.34 16.12 -0.20
C THR A 66 12.24 14.92 0.09
N VAL A 67 11.94 14.11 1.11
CA VAL A 67 12.71 12.91 1.43
C VAL A 67 12.64 11.90 0.28
N LEU A 68 11.45 11.63 -0.25
CA LEU A 68 11.24 10.69 -1.36
C LEU A 68 11.96 11.12 -2.64
N GLU A 69 11.96 12.42 -2.96
CA GLU A 69 12.71 12.98 -4.09
C GLU A 69 14.22 12.73 -4.02
N HIS A 70 14.78 12.62 -2.80
CA HIS A 70 16.21 12.34 -2.60
C HIS A 70 16.53 10.85 -2.53
N MET A 71 15.55 9.99 -2.22
CA MET A 71 15.75 8.54 -2.10
C MET A 71 15.82 7.85 -3.45
N ASP A 72 15.10 8.36 -4.47
CA ASP A 72 15.03 7.78 -5.84
C ASP A 72 14.75 6.26 -5.84
N ASP A 73 13.91 5.81 -4.90
CA ASP A 73 13.51 4.41 -4.75
C ASP A 73 11.99 4.27 -4.78
N SER A 74 11.49 3.62 -5.84
CA SER A 74 10.06 3.39 -6.08
C SER A 74 9.38 2.48 -5.05
N ALA A 75 10.15 1.77 -4.21
CA ALA A 75 9.60 1.00 -3.10
C ALA A 75 9.05 1.91 -1.99
N PHE A 76 9.50 3.16 -1.91
CA PHE A 76 9.01 4.14 -0.95
C PHE A 76 7.95 5.04 -1.56
N GLN A 77 6.87 5.29 -0.82
CA GLN A 77 5.77 6.14 -1.25
C GLN A 77 5.36 7.13 -0.14
N ALA A 78 4.70 8.22 -0.55
CA ALA A 78 4.15 9.20 0.39
C ALA A 78 2.82 8.69 0.94
N GLU A 79 2.65 8.80 2.26
CA GLU A 79 1.38 8.56 2.92
C GLU A 79 0.52 9.83 3.01
N LEU A 80 -0.73 9.68 3.45
CA LEU A 80 -1.65 10.81 3.66
C LEU A 80 -1.06 11.86 4.63
N GLY A 81 -0.33 11.40 5.65
CA GLY A 81 0.41 12.28 6.54
C GLY A 81 1.65 12.85 5.86
N GLN A 82 1.79 14.17 5.81
CA GLN A 82 2.98 14.83 5.22
C GLN A 82 4.32 14.51 5.90
N HIS A 83 4.26 13.88 7.08
CA HIS A 83 5.42 13.40 7.83
C HIS A 83 5.59 11.87 7.75
N MET A 84 4.73 11.18 7.02
CA MET A 84 4.76 9.73 6.88
C MET A 84 5.23 9.35 5.48
N ILE A 85 6.06 8.31 5.44
CA ILE A 85 6.41 7.56 4.23
C ILE A 85 6.15 6.09 4.49
N GLU A 86 5.83 5.34 3.46
CA GLU A 86 5.67 3.89 3.51
C GLU A 86 6.69 3.19 2.62
N LEU A 87 7.15 2.02 3.04
CA LEU A 87 7.91 1.08 2.24
C LEU A 87 7.01 -0.09 1.84
N ASN A 88 6.76 -0.23 0.55
CA ASN A 88 6.01 -1.33 -0.05
C ASN A 88 6.99 -2.41 -0.53
N VAL A 89 7.12 -3.49 0.23
CA VAL A 89 7.98 -4.62 -0.17
C VAL A 89 7.26 -5.47 -1.22
N ALA A 90 7.95 -5.77 -2.31
CA ALA A 90 7.43 -6.63 -3.38
C ALA A 90 6.93 -7.99 -2.81
N PRO A 91 5.75 -8.47 -3.26
CA PRO A 91 5.25 -9.78 -2.87
C PRO A 91 6.26 -10.88 -3.15
N ARG A 92 6.42 -11.80 -2.21
CA ARG A 92 7.35 -12.92 -2.30
C ARG A 92 6.76 -14.20 -1.72
N PRO A 93 7.32 -15.38 -2.00
CA PRO A 93 6.85 -16.63 -1.42
C PRO A 93 6.91 -16.61 0.11
N LEU A 94 5.87 -17.12 0.76
CA LEU A 94 5.92 -17.42 2.20
C LEU A 94 6.39 -18.87 2.38
N ALA A 95 7.68 -19.12 2.15
CA ALA A 95 8.26 -20.45 2.22
C ALA A 95 9.73 -20.42 2.67
N GLY A 96 10.19 -21.50 3.30
CA GLY A 96 11.59 -21.64 3.69
C GLY A 96 12.09 -20.46 4.54
N ASP A 97 13.23 -19.90 4.14
CA ASP A 97 13.91 -18.82 4.87
C ASP A 97 13.59 -17.42 4.31
N GLU A 98 12.61 -17.29 3.40
CA GLU A 98 12.26 -16.02 2.71
C GLU A 98 11.98 -14.86 3.69
N ALA A 99 11.35 -15.14 4.83
CA ALA A 99 11.09 -14.13 5.85
C ALA A 99 12.38 -13.64 6.54
N LEU A 100 13.35 -14.53 6.75
CA LEU A 100 14.65 -14.20 7.33
C LEU A 100 15.58 -13.51 6.32
N GLU A 101 15.40 -13.79 5.03
CA GLU A 101 16.05 -13.06 3.94
C GLU A 101 15.50 -11.64 3.85
N LEU A 102 14.18 -11.47 3.91
CA LEU A 102 13.55 -10.16 3.97
C LEU A 102 14.03 -9.33 5.17
N GLU A 103 14.13 -9.93 6.36
CA GLU A 103 14.68 -9.22 7.52
C GLU A 103 16.11 -8.71 7.26
N ARG A 104 16.96 -9.54 6.65
CA ARG A 104 18.34 -9.15 6.31
C ARG A 104 18.38 -8.04 5.27
N GLU A 105 17.54 -8.12 4.24
CA GLU A 105 17.40 -7.06 3.22
C GLU A 105 17.00 -5.72 3.84
N LEU A 106 16.04 -5.73 4.78
CA LEU A 106 15.57 -4.51 5.44
C LEU A 106 16.58 -3.90 6.41
N ARG A 107 17.53 -4.69 6.92
CA ARG A 107 18.57 -4.21 7.84
C ARG A 107 19.75 -3.55 7.12
N GLY A 108 19.99 -3.90 5.86
CA GLY A 108 21.17 -3.47 5.09
C GLY A 108 22.42 -4.31 5.35
#